data_AF-A0A7W0WQW1-F1
#
_entry.id   AF-A0A7W0WQW1-F1
#
_cell.length_a   1.000
_cell.length_b   1.000
_cell.length_c   1.000
_cell.angle_alpha   90.00
_cell.angle_beta   90.00
_cell.angle_gamma   90.00
#
_symmetry.space_group_name_H-M   'P 1'
#
loop_
_entity.id
_entity.type
_entity.pdbx_description
1 polymer ?
#
loop_
_entity_poly.entity_id
_entity_poly.type
_entity_poly.pdbx_seq_one_letter_code
_entity_poly.pdbx_strand_id
1 'polypeptide(L)'
;MVTNLPPGLTVKDINPRSVRVAFDRRVEKLVEVVPITTGRPQHGYVLAEIKSVPATVKVRGGERLLAAISTIRTSEISLEGRTDSFEQLAELAPSEGVSVDPTLRVGVNVRIEEELVTRKTQGLVIEIKGDGVDTLKWAITPPQVEVSLTGALLAVEKARSAMTPIVKLTASERTAREVQVTIEDLPPGVGVRISPERVKVTPVR
;
A
#
# COMPACT_ATOMS: atom_id res chain seq x y z
N MET A 1 -21.30 -18.43 -53.89
CA MET A 1 -22.44 -18.94 -54.68
C MET A 1 -23.65 -18.90 -53.76
N VAL A 2 -24.68 -18.10 -54.06
CA VAL A 2 -25.90 -18.03 -53.23
C VAL A 2 -26.73 -19.27 -53.57
N THR A 3 -26.84 -20.20 -52.63
CA THR A 3 -27.45 -21.52 -52.88
C THR A 3 -28.92 -21.63 -52.50
N ASN A 4 -29.59 -20.51 -52.17
CA ASN A 4 -31.00 -20.56 -51.76
C ASN A 4 -31.77 -19.26 -52.09
N LEU A 5 -32.11 -19.05 -53.37
CA LEU A 5 -33.01 -17.97 -53.80
C LEU A 5 -34.43 -18.51 -54.06
N PRO A 6 -35.48 -17.87 -53.53
CA PRO A 6 -36.86 -18.16 -53.90
C PRO A 6 -37.09 -18.03 -55.42
N PRO A 7 -38.07 -18.76 -56.00
CA PRO A 7 -38.41 -18.65 -57.41
C PRO A 7 -38.78 -17.20 -57.78
N GLY A 8 -38.18 -16.67 -58.84
CA GLY A 8 -38.45 -15.31 -59.36
C GLY A 8 -37.48 -14.21 -58.91
N LEU A 9 -36.49 -14.51 -58.07
CA LEU A 9 -35.47 -13.54 -57.64
C LEU A 9 -34.12 -13.78 -58.34
N THR A 10 -33.49 -12.71 -58.82
CA THR A 10 -32.17 -12.72 -59.44
C THR A 10 -31.22 -11.80 -58.68
N VAL A 11 -30.02 -12.28 -58.37
CA VAL A 11 -29.01 -11.48 -57.66
C VAL A 11 -28.45 -10.44 -58.60
N LYS A 12 -28.73 -9.16 -58.33
CA LYS A 12 -28.31 -8.02 -59.18
C LYS A 12 -26.84 -7.65 -58.98
N ASP A 13 -26.35 -7.70 -57.74
CA ASP A 13 -24.94 -7.46 -57.41
C ASP A 13 -24.60 -8.02 -56.03
N ILE A 14 -23.34 -8.45 -55.83
CA ILE A 14 -22.80 -8.89 -54.54
C ILE A 14 -21.53 -8.09 -54.29
N ASN A 15 -21.57 -7.20 -53.30
CA ASN A 15 -20.43 -6.38 -52.93
C ASN A 15 -20.13 -6.53 -51.43
N PRO A 16 -18.95 -7.04 -51.04
CA PRO A 16 -17.82 -7.45 -51.89
C PRO A 16 -18.00 -8.82 -52.54
N ARG A 17 -17.42 -9.00 -53.74
CA ARG A 17 -17.41 -10.29 -54.46
C ARG A 17 -16.54 -11.36 -53.79
N SER A 18 -15.65 -10.96 -52.88
CA SER A 18 -14.74 -11.85 -52.16
C SER A 18 -14.43 -11.28 -50.78
N VAL A 19 -14.38 -12.17 -49.77
CA VAL A 19 -13.88 -11.85 -48.43
C VAL A 19 -12.61 -12.66 -48.20
N ARG A 20 -11.52 -12.02 -47.77
CA ARG A 20 -10.32 -12.73 -47.35
C ARG A 20 -10.52 -13.23 -45.92
N VAL A 21 -10.52 -14.54 -45.74
CA VAL A 21 -10.60 -15.20 -44.43
C VAL A 21 -9.21 -15.74 -44.10
N ALA A 22 -8.63 -15.32 -42.98
CA ALA A 22 -7.39 -15.89 -42.46
C ALA A 22 -7.75 -17.04 -41.51
N PHE A 23 -7.36 -18.26 -41.85
CA PHE A 23 -7.47 -19.41 -40.95
C PHE A 23 -6.24 -19.44 -40.05
N ASP A 24 -6.41 -19.11 -38.77
CA ASP A 24 -5.36 -19.28 -37.76
C ASP A 24 -5.54 -20.62 -37.04
N ARG A 25 -4.44 -21.34 -36.81
CA ARG A 25 -4.46 -22.61 -36.09
C ARG A 25 -4.76 -22.33 -34.62
N ARG A 26 -5.78 -22.98 -34.06
CA ARG A 26 -6.02 -22.90 -32.62
C ARG A 26 -5.01 -23.75 -31.86
N VAL A 27 -4.31 -23.14 -30.92
CA VAL A 27 -3.31 -23.79 -30.06
C VAL A 27 -3.62 -23.52 -28.59
N GLU A 28 -3.00 -24.31 -27.70
CA GLU A 28 -3.02 -24.08 -26.26
C GLU A 28 -1.67 -23.52 -25.81
N LYS A 29 -1.66 -22.64 -24.81
CA LYS A 29 -0.44 -22.10 -24.21
C LYS A 29 -0.63 -21.96 -22.70
N LEU A 30 0.41 -22.19 -21.91
CA LEU A 30 0.44 -21.80 -20.51
C LEU A 30 0.92 -20.35 -20.40
N VAL A 31 0.17 -19.54 -19.67
CA VAL A 31 0.46 -18.11 -19.45
C VAL A 31 0.35 -17.79 -17.96
N GLU A 32 1.08 -16.77 -17.53
CA GLU A 32 1.08 -16.33 -16.14
C GLU A 32 -0.21 -15.57 -15.80
N VAL A 33 -0.72 -15.77 -14.59
CA VAL A 33 -1.86 -15.02 -14.08
C VAL A 33 -1.37 -13.75 -13.41
N VAL A 34 -1.92 -12.61 -13.81
CA VAL A 34 -1.63 -11.30 -13.23
C VAL A 34 -2.91 -10.78 -12.56
N PRO A 35 -2.98 -10.80 -11.22
CA PRO A 35 -4.07 -10.19 -10.49
C PRO A 35 -4.16 -8.69 -10.78
N ILE A 36 -5.38 -8.20 -11.05
CA ILE A 36 -5.65 -6.77 -11.22
C ILE A 36 -6.35 -6.24 -9.98
N THR A 37 -5.80 -5.18 -9.40
CA THR A 37 -6.34 -4.55 -8.19
C THR A 37 -6.90 -3.17 -8.49
N THR A 38 -7.90 -2.76 -7.72
CA THR A 38 -8.48 -1.42 -7.75
C THR A 38 -8.64 -0.84 -6.35
N GLY A 39 -8.75 0.49 -6.27
CA GLY A 39 -8.77 1.20 -5.00
C GLY A 39 -7.42 1.19 -4.28
N ARG A 40 -7.41 1.61 -3.01
CA ARG A 40 -6.23 1.54 -2.14
C ARG A 40 -6.62 0.97 -0.77
N PRO A 41 -5.69 0.24 -0.10
CA PRO A 41 -5.85 -0.07 1.31
C PRO A 41 -6.17 1.19 2.13
N GLN A 42 -6.78 0.99 3.29
CA GLN A 42 -7.10 2.10 4.20
C GLN A 42 -5.83 2.90 4.55
N HIS A 43 -5.96 4.21 4.75
CA HIS A 43 -4.85 5.05 5.23
C HIS A 43 -4.19 4.42 6.46
N GLY A 44 -2.87 4.30 6.43
CA GLY A 44 -2.13 3.55 7.45
C GLY A 44 -1.67 2.15 7.04
N TYR A 45 -2.15 1.64 5.90
CA TYR A 45 -1.89 0.29 5.41
C TYR A 45 -1.38 0.29 3.97
N VAL A 46 -0.62 -0.75 3.62
CA VAL A 46 -0.03 -0.94 2.29
C VAL A 46 -0.23 -2.36 1.78
N LEU A 47 -0.33 -2.50 0.45
CA LEU A 47 -0.30 -3.80 -0.21
C LEU A 47 1.13 -4.34 -0.14
N ALA A 48 1.37 -5.31 0.74
CA ALA A 48 2.68 -5.92 0.93
C ALA A 48 2.97 -7.01 -0.11
N GLU A 49 1.96 -7.80 -0.49
CA GLU A 49 2.11 -8.85 -1.50
C GLU A 49 0.77 -9.22 -2.15
N ILE A 50 0.81 -9.68 -3.40
CA ILE A 50 -0.33 -10.30 -4.08
C ILE A 50 0.15 -11.53 -4.85
N LYS A 51 -0.51 -12.68 -4.66
CA LYS A 51 -0.17 -13.97 -5.28
C LYS A 51 -1.40 -14.68 -5.79
N SER A 52 -1.35 -15.16 -7.04
CA SER A 52 -2.38 -16.01 -7.64
C SER A 52 -2.03 -17.50 -7.53
N VAL A 53 -3.03 -18.31 -7.22
CA VAL A 53 -2.97 -19.77 -7.14
C VAL A 53 -4.14 -20.34 -7.97
N PRO A 54 -3.86 -20.99 -9.12
CA PRO A 54 -2.54 -21.24 -9.70
C PRO A 54 -1.87 -19.98 -10.27
N ALA A 55 -0.53 -19.97 -10.31
CA ALA A 55 0.25 -18.87 -10.89
C ALA A 55 0.25 -18.87 -12.43
N THR A 56 -0.03 -20.02 -13.04
CA THR A 56 -0.12 -20.17 -14.50
C THR A 56 -1.38 -20.92 -14.87
N VAL A 57 -2.00 -20.52 -15.97
CA VAL A 57 -3.22 -21.15 -16.47
C VAL A 57 -3.10 -21.44 -17.96
N LYS A 58 -3.86 -22.44 -18.41
CA LYS A 58 -3.92 -22.83 -19.80
C LYS A 58 -4.94 -21.97 -20.55
N VAL A 59 -4.50 -21.32 -21.61
CA VAL A 59 -5.33 -20.51 -22.52
C VAL A 59 -5.36 -21.13 -23.91
N ARG A 60 -6.42 -20.85 -24.67
CA ARG A 60 -6.60 -21.30 -26.06
C ARG A 60 -6.91 -20.13 -26.97
N GLY A 61 -6.35 -20.11 -28.17
CA GLY A 61 -6.50 -19.00 -29.12
C GLY A 61 -5.80 -19.28 -30.44
N GLY A 62 -5.85 -18.33 -31.36
CA GLY A 62 -5.06 -18.39 -32.60
C GLY A 62 -3.56 -18.41 -32.30
N GLU A 63 -2.77 -19.16 -33.06
CA GLU A 63 -1.34 -19.34 -32.84
C GLU A 63 -0.59 -18.01 -32.86
N ARG A 64 -0.92 -17.13 -33.80
CA ARG A 64 -0.28 -15.80 -33.89
C ARG A 64 -0.65 -14.91 -32.69
N LEU A 65 -1.90 -14.99 -32.25
CA LEU A 65 -2.39 -14.23 -31.09
C LEU A 65 -1.71 -14.71 -29.80
N LEU A 66 -1.72 -16.03 -29.56
CA LEU A 66 -1.09 -16.61 -28.36
C LEU A 66 0.43 -16.49 -28.36
N ALA A 67 1.08 -16.38 -29.52
CA ALA A 67 2.52 -16.08 -29.58
C ALA A 67 2.85 -14.75 -28.89
N ALA A 68 1.99 -13.74 -29.03
CA ALA A 68 2.18 -12.41 -28.44
C ALA A 68 1.75 -12.30 -26.96
N ILE A 69 0.97 -13.26 -26.44
CA ILE A 69 0.41 -13.20 -25.08
C ILE A 69 1.26 -14.05 -24.14
N SER A 70 1.80 -13.42 -23.09
CA SER A 70 2.54 -14.08 -22.00
C SER A 70 1.74 -14.17 -20.69
N THR A 71 0.75 -13.29 -20.52
CA THR A 71 0.01 -13.14 -19.27
C THR A 71 -1.50 -13.06 -19.52
N ILE A 72 -2.28 -13.48 -18.53
CA ILE A 72 -3.73 -13.26 -18.48
C ILE A 72 -4.11 -12.54 -17.19
N ARG A 73 -5.06 -11.61 -17.28
CA ARG A 73 -5.49 -10.79 -16.15
C ARG A 73 -6.65 -11.44 -15.42
N THR A 74 -6.76 -11.20 -14.12
CA THR A 74 -7.99 -11.50 -13.37
C THR A 74 -9.02 -10.39 -13.54
N SER A 75 -10.26 -10.65 -13.12
CA SER A 75 -11.21 -9.61 -12.74
C SER A 75 -10.62 -8.70 -11.66
N GLU A 76 -11.11 -7.47 -11.57
CA GLU A 76 -10.64 -6.49 -10.59
C GLU A 76 -10.89 -6.96 -9.15
N ILE A 77 -9.88 -6.76 -8.30
CA ILE A 77 -9.90 -7.09 -6.88
C ILE A 77 -9.79 -5.79 -6.10
N SER A 78 -10.88 -5.44 -5.40
CA SER A 78 -10.94 -4.19 -4.64
C SER A 78 -10.11 -4.30 -3.35
N LEU A 79 -9.16 -3.38 -3.23
CA LEU A 79 -8.39 -3.11 -2.02
C LEU A 79 -8.99 -1.99 -1.16
N GLU A 80 -10.07 -1.36 -1.64
CA GLU A 80 -10.60 -0.12 -1.09
C GLU A 80 -10.96 -0.27 0.39
N GLY A 81 -10.34 0.55 1.23
CA GLY A 81 -10.61 0.59 2.67
C GLY A 81 -10.25 -0.68 3.44
N ARG A 82 -9.52 -1.62 2.83
CA ARG A 82 -9.10 -2.85 3.52
C ARG A 82 -7.89 -2.60 4.42
N THR A 83 -7.94 -3.21 5.59
CA THR A 83 -6.88 -3.21 6.61
C THR A 83 -6.21 -4.58 6.76
N ASP A 84 -6.95 -5.65 6.47
CA ASP A 84 -6.52 -7.02 6.71
C ASP A 84 -6.20 -7.77 5.42
N SER A 85 -5.26 -8.70 5.54
CA SER A 85 -4.96 -9.66 4.49
C SER A 85 -6.16 -10.57 4.21
N PHE A 86 -6.36 -10.95 2.95
CA PHE A 86 -7.50 -11.76 2.55
C PHE A 86 -7.18 -12.64 1.34
N GLU A 87 -7.99 -13.68 1.18
CA GLU A 87 -8.01 -14.50 -0.02
C GLU A 87 -9.32 -14.30 -0.76
N GLN A 88 -9.26 -14.20 -2.08
CA GLN A 88 -10.43 -14.06 -2.93
C GLN A 88 -10.31 -14.94 -4.17
N LEU A 89 -11.39 -15.66 -4.50
CA LEU A 89 -11.51 -16.32 -5.79
C LEU A 89 -11.85 -15.26 -6.85
N ALA A 90 -10.99 -15.13 -7.85
CA ALA A 90 -11.17 -14.23 -8.98
C ALA A 90 -11.38 -15.02 -10.28
N GLU A 91 -12.17 -14.43 -11.16
CA GLU A 91 -12.35 -14.92 -12.53
C GLU A 91 -11.21 -14.40 -13.41
N LEU A 92 -10.96 -15.09 -14.52
CA LEU A 92 -10.01 -14.62 -15.53
C LEU A 92 -10.73 -13.71 -16.52
N ALA A 93 -10.07 -12.63 -16.92
CA ALA A 93 -10.53 -11.68 -17.93
C ALA A 93 -9.67 -11.84 -19.21
N PRO A 94 -9.95 -12.84 -20.06
CA PRO A 94 -9.19 -13.05 -21.30
C PRO A 94 -9.43 -11.90 -22.28
N SER A 95 -8.40 -11.58 -23.08
CA SER A 95 -8.53 -10.66 -24.20
C SER A 95 -9.33 -11.28 -25.35
N GLU A 96 -9.80 -10.44 -26.28
CA GLU A 96 -10.51 -10.90 -27.48
C GLU A 96 -9.70 -11.97 -28.24
N GLY A 97 -10.38 -13.03 -28.70
CA GLY A 97 -9.76 -14.15 -29.40
C GLY A 97 -9.05 -15.18 -28.50
N VAL A 98 -8.98 -14.95 -27.19
CA VAL A 98 -8.48 -15.90 -26.19
C VAL A 98 -9.65 -16.50 -25.40
N SER A 99 -9.58 -17.80 -25.16
CA SER A 99 -10.55 -18.55 -24.35
C SER A 99 -9.85 -19.30 -23.23
N VAL A 100 -10.51 -19.37 -22.09
CA VAL A 100 -10.10 -20.11 -20.90
C VAL A 100 -11.23 -21.03 -20.44
N ASP A 101 -10.91 -21.96 -19.56
CA ASP A 101 -11.93 -22.76 -18.89
C ASP A 101 -12.84 -21.84 -18.04
N PRO A 102 -14.14 -21.75 -18.34
CA PRO A 102 -15.06 -20.86 -17.62
C PRO A 102 -15.32 -21.30 -16.18
N THR A 103 -15.00 -22.54 -15.82
CA THR A 103 -15.15 -23.06 -14.45
C THR A 103 -13.91 -22.81 -13.59
N LEU A 104 -12.79 -22.44 -14.21
CA LEU A 104 -11.55 -22.14 -13.50
C LEU A 104 -11.73 -20.88 -12.65
N ARG A 105 -11.41 -21.00 -11.38
CA ARG A 105 -11.30 -19.89 -10.43
C ARG A 105 -9.89 -19.83 -9.91
N VAL A 106 -9.31 -18.64 -9.88
CA VAL A 106 -7.96 -18.42 -9.36
C VAL A 106 -8.08 -17.85 -7.96
N GLY A 107 -7.51 -18.53 -6.96
CA GLY A 107 -7.36 -17.98 -5.62
C GLY A 107 -6.30 -16.90 -5.62
N VAL A 108 -6.66 -15.69 -5.20
CA VAL A 108 -5.74 -14.57 -5.07
C VAL A 108 -5.55 -14.26 -3.60
N ASN A 109 -4.34 -14.48 -3.13
CA ASN A 109 -3.88 -14.18 -1.79
C ASN A 109 -3.32 -12.76 -1.77
N VAL A 110 -3.98 -11.87 -1.05
CA VAL A 110 -3.61 -10.46 -0.89
C VAL A 110 -3.12 -10.25 0.54
N ARG A 111 -1.86 -9.85 0.67
CA ARG A 111 -1.23 -9.51 1.94
C ARG A 111 -1.22 -7.99 2.12
N ILE A 112 -1.91 -7.52 3.14
CA ILE A 112 -1.96 -6.12 3.56
C ILE A 112 -1.27 -6.02 4.92
N GLU A 113 -0.42 -5.00 5.07
CA GLU A 113 0.33 -4.75 6.29
C GLU A 113 0.25 -3.28 6.69
N GLU A 114 0.54 -2.98 7.96
CA GLU A 114 0.68 -1.61 8.42
C GLU A 114 1.86 -0.93 7.71
N GLU A 115 1.66 0.32 7.32
CA GLU A 115 2.73 1.12 6.74
C GLU A 115 3.71 1.55 7.84
N LEU A 116 4.94 1.03 7.80
CA LEU A 116 5.99 1.45 8.71
C LEU A 116 6.69 2.70 8.18
N VAL A 117 6.72 3.75 8.99
CA VAL A 117 7.34 5.03 8.65
C VAL A 117 8.31 5.49 9.71
N THR A 118 9.29 6.29 9.29
CA THR A 118 10.12 7.08 10.20
C THR A 118 9.91 8.55 9.89
N ARG A 119 9.44 9.31 10.87
CA ARG A 119 9.22 10.75 10.73
C ARG A 119 10.05 11.54 11.73
N LYS A 120 10.75 12.55 11.22
CA LYS A 120 11.52 13.49 12.03
C LYS A 120 10.74 14.77 12.29
N THR A 121 10.97 15.38 13.44
CA THR A 121 10.41 16.67 13.82
C THR A 121 11.47 17.46 14.54
N GLN A 122 11.76 18.65 14.02
CA GLN A 122 12.77 19.55 14.56
C GLN A 122 12.11 20.73 15.26
N GLY A 123 12.85 21.37 16.17
CA GLY A 123 12.40 22.61 16.81
C GLY A 123 11.33 22.42 17.89
N LEU A 124 11.19 21.22 18.45
CA LEU A 124 10.24 20.98 19.53
C LEU A 124 10.76 21.59 20.83
N VAL A 125 9.97 22.49 21.42
CA VAL A 125 10.29 23.14 22.68
C VAL A 125 10.16 22.13 23.83
N ILE A 126 11.12 22.17 24.74
CA ILE A 126 11.15 21.28 25.90
C ILE A 126 10.39 21.93 27.06
N GLU A 127 9.48 21.20 27.68
CA GLU A 127 8.78 21.63 28.88
C GLU A 127 9.44 21.08 30.15
N ILE A 128 9.39 21.87 31.22
CA ILE A 128 9.86 21.44 32.54
C ILE A 128 8.65 20.94 33.33
N LYS A 129 8.73 19.70 33.81
CA LYS A 129 7.73 19.12 34.71
C LYS A 129 8.41 18.75 36.03
N GLY A 130 7.88 19.20 37.15
CA GLY A 130 8.47 18.89 38.45
C GLY A 130 7.52 19.18 39.60
N ASP A 131 7.41 18.24 40.53
CA ASP A 131 6.56 18.40 41.72
C ASP A 131 7.23 19.39 42.69
N GLY A 132 6.54 20.50 42.96
CA GLY A 132 7.03 21.55 43.87
C GLY A 132 8.18 22.41 43.32
N VAL A 133 8.43 22.39 42.01
CA VAL A 133 9.44 23.22 41.34
C VAL A 133 8.77 24.39 40.63
N ASP A 134 9.25 25.61 40.88
CA ASP A 134 8.87 26.80 40.11
C ASP A 134 9.60 26.76 38.75
N THR A 135 8.89 26.33 37.71
CA THR A 135 9.45 26.09 36.36
C THR A 135 9.98 27.36 35.70
N LEU A 136 9.50 28.54 36.10
CA LEU A 136 9.94 29.83 35.58
C LEU A 136 11.35 30.21 36.04
N LYS A 137 11.86 29.57 37.10
CA LYS A 137 13.21 29.79 37.63
C LYS A 137 14.27 28.93 36.96
N TRP A 138 13.96 28.27 35.86
CA TRP A 138 14.88 27.37 35.18
C TRP A 138 14.92 27.64 33.68
N ALA A 139 16.13 27.63 33.13
CA ALA A 139 16.38 27.72 31.70
C ALA A 139 16.94 26.39 31.20
N ILE A 140 16.49 25.98 30.01
CA ILE A 140 16.97 24.78 29.32
C ILE A 140 17.86 25.19 28.14
N THR A 141 19.01 24.55 27.99
CA THR A 141 19.93 24.76 26.88
C THR A 141 20.38 23.41 26.29
N PRO A 142 20.14 23.15 24.99
CA PRO A 142 19.30 23.92 24.07
C PRO A 142 17.81 23.83 24.43
N PRO A 143 17.00 24.88 24.16
CA PRO A 143 15.57 24.89 24.49
C PRO A 143 14.72 24.03 23.54
N GLN A 144 15.33 23.49 22.48
CA GLN A 144 14.67 22.73 21.44
C GLN A 144 15.42 21.43 21.14
N VAL A 145 14.66 20.41 20.74
CA VAL A 145 15.16 19.09 20.33
C VAL A 145 14.61 18.67 18.98
N GLU A 146 15.35 17.78 18.32
CA GLU A 146 14.86 16.93 17.24
C GLU A 146 14.34 15.61 17.82
N VAL A 147 13.18 15.18 17.36
CA VAL A 147 12.59 13.88 17.69
C VAL A 147 12.35 13.11 16.40
N SER A 148 12.88 11.89 16.35
CA SER A 148 12.60 10.90 15.30
C SER A 148 11.68 9.82 15.87
N LEU A 149 10.51 9.65 15.24
CA LEU A 149 9.54 8.62 15.56
C LEU A 149 9.56 7.54 14.48
N THR A 150 9.59 6.28 14.87
CA THR A 150 9.57 5.12 13.96
C THR A 150 8.49 4.15 14.41
N GLY A 151 7.62 3.71 13.49
CA GLY A 151 6.57 2.75 13.79
C GLY A 151 5.48 2.75 12.73
N ALA A 152 4.33 2.15 13.04
CA ALA A 152 3.15 2.19 12.18
C ALA A 152 2.69 3.63 11.93
N LEU A 153 2.29 3.94 10.70
CA LEU A 153 1.95 5.29 10.25
C LEU A 153 0.92 5.96 11.16
N LEU A 154 -0.18 5.26 11.47
CA LEU A 154 -1.24 5.78 12.34
C LEU A 154 -0.74 6.05 13.76
N ALA A 155 0.12 5.18 14.29
CA ALA A 155 0.71 5.35 15.61
C ALA A 155 1.69 6.54 15.64
N VAL A 156 2.50 6.70 14.59
CA VAL A 156 3.43 7.84 14.44
C VAL A 156 2.68 9.16 14.27
N GLU A 157 1.57 9.19 13.52
CA GLU A 157 0.73 10.39 13.35
C GLU A 157 0.05 10.80 14.67
N LYS A 158 -0.45 9.81 15.42
CA LYS A 158 -1.01 10.02 16.77
C LYS A 158 0.06 10.53 17.73
N ALA A 159 1.24 9.89 17.74
CA ALA A 159 2.38 10.28 18.57
C ALA A 159 2.82 11.72 18.27
N ARG A 160 2.93 12.09 16.99
CA ARG A 160 3.30 13.45 16.58
C ARG A 160 2.34 14.52 17.11
N SER A 161 1.05 14.21 17.19
CA SER A 161 0.03 15.17 17.64
C SER A 161 -0.01 15.33 19.16
N ALA A 162 0.50 14.35 19.90
CA ALA A 162 0.48 14.32 21.37
C ALA A 162 1.86 14.47 22.02
N MET A 163 2.95 14.47 21.25
CA MET A 163 4.30 14.46 21.81
C MET A 163 4.68 15.84 22.36
N THR A 164 5.03 15.84 23.64
CA THR A 164 5.67 16.97 24.31
C THR A 164 6.96 16.48 24.95
N PRO A 165 8.14 16.94 24.49
CA PRO A 165 9.39 16.65 25.16
C PRO A 165 9.40 17.32 26.54
N ILE A 166 9.59 16.53 27.57
CA ILE A 166 9.64 16.99 28.96
C ILE A 166 10.98 16.65 29.61
N VAL A 167 11.36 17.51 30.56
CA VAL A 167 12.45 17.27 31.50
C VAL A 167 11.86 17.24 32.90
N LYS A 168 12.12 16.13 33.62
CA LYS A 168 11.67 15.97 35.00
C LYS A 168 12.67 16.58 35.97
N LEU A 169 12.22 17.52 36.79
CA LEU A 169 12.99 18.11 37.89
C LEU A 169 12.37 17.76 39.24
N THR A 170 13.20 17.64 40.27
CA THR A 170 12.80 17.42 41.65
C THR A 170 13.22 18.61 42.53
N ALA A 171 12.43 18.94 43.55
CA ALA A 171 12.59 20.15 44.37
C ALA A 171 13.90 20.23 45.19
N SER A 172 14.64 19.12 45.33
CA SER A 172 15.96 19.07 45.98
C SER A 172 17.08 19.68 45.11
N GLU A 173 16.80 20.00 43.86
CA GLU A 173 17.78 20.37 42.85
C GLU A 173 17.94 21.88 42.82
N ARG A 174 19.17 22.37 43.00
CA ARG A 174 19.46 23.83 43.08
C ARG A 174 20.63 24.27 42.20
N THR A 175 21.20 23.35 41.42
CA THR A 175 22.41 23.57 40.63
C THR A 175 22.20 23.20 39.17
N ALA A 176 23.04 23.77 38.30
CA ALA A 176 23.03 23.46 36.88
C ALA A 176 23.48 22.02 36.62
N ARG A 177 22.79 21.32 35.72
CA ARG A 177 23.09 19.90 35.41
C ARG A 177 22.50 19.45 34.08
N GLU A 178 22.96 18.32 33.59
CA GLU A 178 22.34 17.64 32.44
C GLU A 178 21.20 16.75 32.90
N VAL A 179 20.06 16.87 32.23
CA VAL A 179 18.89 16.01 32.46
C VAL A 179 18.47 15.38 31.14
N GLN A 180 18.02 14.13 31.21
CA GLN A 180 17.52 13.42 30.04
C GLN A 180 16.15 13.96 29.63
N VAL A 181 15.99 14.18 28.32
CA VAL A 181 14.70 14.55 27.73
C VAL A 181 13.88 13.27 27.57
N THR A 182 12.63 13.31 28.01
CA THR A 182 11.67 12.20 27.92
C THR A 182 10.41 12.67 27.21
N ILE A 183 9.62 11.75 26.65
CA ILE A 183 8.31 12.05 26.06
C ILE A 183 7.30 11.14 26.74
N GLU A 184 6.24 11.73 27.30
CA GLU A 184 5.12 10.98 27.89
C GLU A 184 4.05 10.68 26.83
N ASP A 185 3.14 9.75 27.13
CA ASP A 185 1.94 9.46 26.33
C ASP A 185 2.16 8.98 24.88
N LEU A 186 3.29 8.31 24.63
CA LEU A 186 3.55 7.68 23.33
C LEU A 186 2.69 6.42 23.11
N PRO A 187 2.02 6.27 21.95
CA PRO A 187 1.35 5.03 21.57
C PRO A 187 2.30 3.82 21.57
N PRO A 188 1.79 2.61 21.85
CA PRO A 188 2.60 1.39 21.78
C PRO A 188 3.12 1.16 20.34
N GLY A 189 4.30 0.53 20.24
CA GLY A 189 4.92 0.23 18.94
C GLY A 189 5.64 1.41 18.27
N VAL A 190 5.69 2.59 18.91
CA VAL A 190 6.44 3.74 18.41
C VAL A 190 7.82 3.79 19.07
N GLY A 191 8.86 3.54 18.28
CA GLY A 191 10.25 3.82 18.65
C GLY A 191 10.54 5.30 18.59
N VAL A 192 11.29 5.82 19.57
CA VAL A 192 11.61 7.24 19.68
C VAL A 192 13.11 7.43 19.85
N ARG A 193 13.66 8.39 19.10
CA ARG A 193 15.03 8.88 19.26
C ARG A 193 15.02 10.40 19.36
N ILE A 194 15.70 10.93 20.36
CA ILE A 194 15.75 12.37 20.65
C ILE A 194 17.19 12.86 20.44
N SER A 195 17.36 14.04 19.87
CA SER A 195 18.67 14.66 19.71
C SER A 195 18.59 16.17 20.01
N PRO A 196 19.36 16.69 20.98
CA PRO A 196 20.18 15.93 21.93
C PRO A 196 19.34 15.15 22.95
N GLU A 197 19.83 13.99 23.41
CA GLU A 197 19.14 13.16 24.42
C GLU A 197 19.18 13.77 25.83
N ARG A 198 20.18 14.61 26.10
CA ARG A 198 20.34 15.33 27.36
C ARG A 198 20.45 16.82 27.09
N VAL A 199 19.87 17.60 27.99
CA VAL A 199 19.90 19.06 27.95
C VAL A 199 20.36 19.61 29.28
N LYS A 200 21.03 20.76 29.24
CA LYS A 200 21.49 21.45 30.44
C LYS A 200 20.34 22.28 31.00
N VAL A 201 20.01 22.06 32.27
CA VAL A 201 19.03 22.84 33.02
C VAL A 201 19.78 23.71 34.00
N THR A 202 19.55 25.02 33.99
CA THR A 202 20.24 26.02 34.82
C THR A 202 19.23 26.90 35.56
N PRO A 203 19.42 27.16 36.87
CA PRO A 203 18.61 28.14 37.58
C PRO A 203 18.75 29.54 36.96
N VAL A 204 17.64 30.22 36.73
CA VAL A 204 17.56 31.62 36.34
C VAL A 204 17.52 32.45 37.62
N ARG A 205 18.35 33.50 37.66
CA ARG A 205 18.58 34.33 38.85
C ARG A 205 17.58 35.46 38.94
#